data_AF-A0A820HM18-F1
#
_entry.id   AF-A0A820HM18-F1
#
_cell.length_a   1.000
_cell.length_b   1.000
_cell.length_c   1.000
_cell.angle_alpha   90.00
_cell.angle_beta   90.00
_cell.angle_gamma   90.00
#
_symmetry.space_group_name_H-M   'P 1'
#
loop_
_entity.id
_entity.type
_entity.pdbx_description
1 polymer ?
#
loop_
_entity_poly.entity_id
_entity_poly.type
_entity_poly.pdbx_seq_one_letter_code
_entity_poly.pdbx_strand_id
1 'polypeptide(L)'
;MALRCSFQQVVFIDGVRTPFLQSFTAYKDLMGYQLARHALLGLLKRTNIDKSVPDYCVMGTVIQEVRTSNIAREALLSAGLSNKIPAHTVTMACISSNVAMATESFDFHSIAKVFPISVLMDGPYRNSLSAKDIATGQNDIIIAGGVDFMSDVPIRYPRSMRKLLLSLNRAKSTPQRLGLATKMLSFKNFVPEAPAIAEFSTGEIMGQSADRLAAAFNVTRREQDEYAIRSH
;
A
#
# COMPACT_ATOMS: atom_id res chain seq x y z
N MET A 1 -16.68 0.64 38.11
CA MET A 1 -16.63 -0.73 37.56
C MET A 1 -16.51 -0.60 36.04
N ALA A 2 -15.31 -0.70 35.49
CA ALA A 2 -15.09 -0.56 34.05
C ALA A 2 -15.63 -1.81 33.34
N LEU A 3 -16.68 -1.65 32.55
CA LEU A 3 -17.19 -2.70 31.66
C LEU A 3 -16.09 -3.05 30.65
N ARG A 4 -15.39 -4.17 30.87
CA ARG A 4 -14.52 -4.73 29.83
C ARG A 4 -15.43 -5.31 28.76
N CYS A 5 -15.40 -4.73 27.56
CA CYS A 5 -16.04 -5.30 26.38
C CYS A 5 -15.46 -6.71 26.14
N SER A 6 -16.30 -7.73 25.98
CA SER A 6 -15.85 -9.10 25.70
C SER A 6 -15.41 -9.19 24.23
N PHE A 7 -14.13 -8.97 23.99
CA PHE A 7 -13.54 -9.10 22.66
C PHE A 7 -13.34 -10.57 22.30
N GLN A 8 -13.65 -10.95 21.05
CA GLN A 8 -13.28 -12.27 20.53
C GLN A 8 -11.76 -12.41 20.47
N GLN A 9 -11.28 -13.64 20.71
CA GLN A 9 -9.86 -13.93 20.57
C GLN A 9 -9.47 -13.99 19.10
N VAL A 10 -8.41 -13.27 18.76
CA VAL A 10 -7.87 -13.25 17.40
C VAL A 10 -6.59 -14.07 17.38
N VAL A 11 -6.51 -14.96 16.39
CA VAL A 11 -5.39 -15.87 16.22
C VAL A 11 -4.77 -15.68 14.86
N PHE A 12 -3.44 -15.76 14.81
CA PHE A 12 -2.70 -15.84 13.57
C PHE A 12 -2.58 -17.31 13.17
N ILE A 13 -3.16 -17.69 12.03
CA ILE A 13 -3.17 -19.07 11.56
C ILE A 13 -1.83 -19.39 10.90
N ASP A 14 -1.48 -18.66 9.84
CA ASP A 14 -0.25 -18.88 9.09
C ASP A 14 0.08 -17.65 8.22
N GLY A 15 1.33 -17.59 7.73
CA GLY A 15 1.81 -16.51 6.89
C GLY A 15 2.74 -16.99 5.78
N VAL A 16 2.70 -16.27 4.66
CA VAL A 16 3.55 -16.54 3.51
C VAL A 16 4.08 -15.23 2.93
N ARG A 17 5.14 -15.34 2.15
CA ARG A 17 5.71 -14.23 1.38
C ARG A 17 6.35 -14.75 0.11
N THR A 18 6.44 -13.89 -0.89
CA THR A 18 7.37 -14.13 -2.00
C THR A 18 8.81 -13.92 -1.53
N PRO A 19 9.81 -14.53 -2.22
CA PRO A 19 11.21 -14.16 -2.03
C PRO A 19 11.43 -12.65 -2.20
N PHE A 20 12.16 -12.01 -1.29
CA PHE A 20 12.57 -10.63 -1.49
C PHE A 20 13.75 -10.60 -2.45
N LEU A 21 13.54 -9.99 -3.62
CA LEU A 21 14.55 -9.84 -4.65
C LEU A 21 14.91 -8.36 -4.80
N GLN A 22 16.16 -8.10 -5.17
CA GLN A 22 16.59 -6.75 -5.52
C GLN A 22 15.75 -6.23 -6.71
N SER A 23 15.35 -4.96 -6.66
CA SER A 23 14.59 -4.33 -7.74
C SER A 23 15.34 -4.42 -9.08
N PHE A 24 14.61 -4.47 -10.19
CA PHE A 24 15.15 -4.65 -11.56
C PHE A 24 15.84 -6.00 -11.84
N THR A 25 15.67 -7.00 -10.96
CA THR A 25 16.16 -8.37 -11.20
C THR A 25 15.08 -9.29 -11.78
N ALA A 26 14.73 -10.39 -11.12
CA ALA A 26 13.87 -11.44 -11.69
C ALA A 26 12.38 -11.07 -11.77
N TYR A 27 11.91 -10.10 -10.98
CA TYR A 27 10.50 -9.64 -11.00
C TYR A 27 10.25 -8.46 -11.94
N LYS A 28 11.23 -8.03 -12.73
CA LYS A 28 11.13 -6.81 -13.55
C LYS A 28 9.95 -6.79 -14.54
N ASP A 29 9.54 -7.95 -15.04
CA ASP A 29 8.49 -8.09 -16.06
C ASP A 29 7.09 -8.33 -15.44
N LEU A 30 6.98 -8.30 -14.11
CA LEU A 30 5.74 -8.47 -13.36
C LEU A 30 5.14 -7.12 -12.96
N MET A 31 3.87 -7.12 -12.58
CA MET A 31 3.21 -5.99 -11.93
C MET A 31 3.00 -6.26 -10.44
N GLY A 32 2.84 -5.20 -9.63
CA GLY A 32 2.62 -5.33 -8.19
C GLY A 32 1.47 -6.28 -7.81
N TYR A 33 0.33 -6.22 -8.49
CA TYR A 33 -0.81 -7.09 -8.20
C TYR A 33 -0.51 -8.58 -8.48
N GLN A 34 0.42 -8.89 -9.38
CA GLN A 34 0.81 -10.26 -9.71
C GLN A 34 1.70 -10.86 -8.62
N LEU A 35 2.62 -10.07 -8.05
CA LEU A 35 3.39 -10.48 -6.87
C LEU A 35 2.47 -10.76 -5.68
N ALA A 36 1.50 -9.88 -5.47
CA ALA A 36 0.43 -10.05 -4.50
C ALA A 36 -0.36 -11.35 -4.72
N ARG A 37 -0.76 -11.64 -5.97
CA ARG A 37 -1.41 -12.90 -6.35
C ARG A 37 -0.55 -14.11 -6.02
N HIS A 38 0.75 -14.08 -6.28
CA HIS A 38 1.65 -15.20 -5.96
C HIS A 38 1.71 -15.46 -4.46
N ALA A 39 1.75 -14.41 -3.63
CA ALA A 39 1.65 -14.54 -2.19
C ALA A 39 0.30 -15.15 -1.76
N LEU A 40 -0.83 -14.67 -2.29
CA LEU A 40 -2.15 -15.22 -2.00
C LEU A 40 -2.30 -16.69 -2.39
N LEU A 41 -1.82 -17.08 -3.58
CA LEU A 41 -1.84 -18.48 -4.01
C LEU A 41 -0.97 -19.37 -3.11
N GLY A 42 0.18 -18.86 -2.66
CA GLY A 42 1.03 -19.54 -1.68
C GLY A 42 0.31 -19.73 -0.34
N LEU A 43 -0.45 -18.73 0.10
CA LEU A 43 -1.21 -18.78 1.35
C LEU A 43 -2.31 -19.84 1.25
N LEU A 44 -3.14 -19.76 0.20
CA LEU A 44 -4.22 -20.72 -0.04
C LEU A 44 -3.72 -22.16 -0.15
N LYS A 45 -2.58 -22.38 -0.82
CA LYS A 45 -2.00 -23.71 -0.94
C LYS A 45 -1.50 -24.26 0.40
N ARG A 46 -0.97 -23.39 1.27
CA ARG A 46 -0.38 -23.77 2.55
C ARG A 46 -1.44 -23.97 3.64
N THR A 47 -2.46 -23.12 3.67
CA THR A 47 -3.55 -23.19 4.66
C THR A 47 -4.65 -24.16 4.26
N ASN A 48 -4.73 -24.54 2.97
CA ASN A 48 -5.74 -25.44 2.42
C ASN A 48 -7.18 -25.01 2.76
N ILE A 49 -7.42 -23.71 2.84
CA ILE A 49 -8.75 -23.12 3.04
C ILE A 49 -9.51 -23.03 1.73
N ASP A 50 -10.83 -23.18 1.79
CA ASP A 50 -11.66 -22.95 0.61
C ASP A 50 -11.68 -21.46 0.24
N LYS A 51 -11.75 -21.18 -1.07
CA LYS A 51 -11.63 -19.84 -1.65
C LYS A 51 -12.85 -18.95 -1.39
N SER A 52 -13.92 -19.51 -0.83
CA SER A 52 -15.16 -18.83 -0.47
C SER A 52 -15.23 -18.40 1.00
N VAL A 53 -14.30 -18.89 1.83
CA VAL A 53 -14.32 -18.74 3.29
C VAL A 53 -13.86 -17.37 3.79
N PRO A 54 -12.85 -16.69 3.21
CA PRO A 54 -12.44 -15.38 3.72
C PRO A 54 -13.54 -14.33 3.53
N ASP A 55 -13.84 -13.58 4.58
CA ASP A 55 -14.86 -12.52 4.55
C ASP A 55 -14.28 -11.22 4.00
N TYR A 56 -12.99 -10.99 4.23
CA TYR A 56 -12.35 -9.71 3.90
C TYR A 56 -10.88 -9.86 3.50
N CYS A 57 -10.40 -8.97 2.63
CA CYS A 57 -8.99 -8.89 2.25
C CYS A 57 -8.43 -7.47 2.29
N VAL A 58 -7.30 -7.26 2.98
CA VAL A 58 -6.60 -5.99 3.05
C VAL A 58 -5.16 -6.16 2.57
N MET A 59 -4.70 -5.27 1.68
CA MET A 59 -3.31 -5.27 1.24
C MET A 59 -2.68 -3.89 1.40
N GLY A 60 -1.50 -3.84 2.01
CA GLY A 60 -0.69 -2.63 2.10
C GLY A 60 0.17 -2.43 0.85
N THR A 61 0.22 -1.22 0.30
CA THR A 61 1.19 -0.86 -0.75
C THR A 61 1.54 0.62 -0.66
N VAL A 62 2.79 0.99 -0.97
CA VAL A 62 3.24 2.38 -0.96
C VAL A 62 3.17 2.97 -2.36
N ILE A 63 3.76 2.29 -3.33
CA ILE A 63 3.81 2.77 -4.71
C ILE A 63 2.59 2.22 -5.45
N GLN A 64 1.57 3.06 -5.57
CA GLN A 64 0.35 2.69 -6.28
C GLN A 64 0.54 2.79 -7.80
N GLU A 65 0.13 1.72 -8.48
CA GLU A 65 -0.03 1.70 -9.93
C GLU A 65 -1.43 2.22 -10.31
N VAL A 66 -1.50 3.12 -11.30
CA VAL A 66 -2.74 3.83 -11.64
C VAL A 66 -3.81 2.88 -12.21
N ARG A 67 -3.38 1.82 -12.90
CA ARG A 67 -4.29 0.79 -13.44
C ARG A 67 -4.90 -0.10 -12.36
N THR A 68 -4.19 -0.29 -11.25
CA THR A 68 -4.59 -1.20 -10.16
C THR A 68 -4.64 -0.43 -8.85
N SER A 69 -5.48 0.61 -8.80
CA SER A 69 -5.64 1.48 -7.62
C SER A 69 -5.97 0.67 -6.36
N ASN A 70 -6.81 -0.37 -6.52
CA ASN A 70 -7.09 -1.35 -5.48
C ASN A 70 -6.34 -2.66 -5.76
N ILE A 71 -5.05 -2.69 -5.43
CA ILE A 71 -4.19 -3.86 -5.64
C ILE A 71 -4.70 -5.11 -4.91
N ALA A 72 -5.31 -4.94 -3.74
CA ALA A 72 -5.90 -6.03 -2.96
C ALA A 72 -7.01 -6.72 -3.76
N ARG A 73 -7.90 -5.95 -4.38
CA ARG A 73 -9.01 -6.48 -5.18
C ARG A 73 -8.51 -7.18 -6.45
N GLU A 74 -7.58 -6.56 -7.17
CA GLU A 74 -7.03 -7.15 -8.39
C GLU A 74 -6.26 -8.45 -8.11
N ALA A 75 -5.48 -8.48 -7.02
CA ALA A 75 -4.77 -9.68 -6.60
C ALA A 75 -5.72 -10.80 -6.15
N LEU A 76 -6.76 -10.45 -5.39
CA LEU A 76 -7.77 -11.39 -4.91
C LEU A 76 -8.51 -12.07 -6.06
N LEU A 77 -9.02 -11.28 -7.01
CA LEU A 77 -9.70 -11.80 -8.20
C LEU A 77 -8.76 -12.65 -9.06
N SER A 78 -7.50 -12.21 -9.22
CA SER A 78 -6.51 -12.93 -10.02
C SER A 78 -6.00 -14.23 -9.35
N ALA A 79 -6.10 -14.33 -8.02
CA ALA A 79 -5.85 -15.56 -7.26
C ALA A 79 -7.05 -16.55 -7.30
N GLY A 80 -8.20 -16.11 -7.81
CA GLY A 80 -9.41 -16.92 -7.98
C GLY A 80 -10.25 -17.07 -6.71
N LEU A 81 -10.13 -16.13 -5.77
CA LEU A 81 -11.04 -16.03 -4.63
C LEU A 81 -12.43 -15.53 -5.08
N SER A 82 -13.44 -15.74 -4.25
CA SER A 82 -14.82 -15.36 -4.56
C SER A 82 -14.98 -13.85 -4.81
N ASN A 83 -15.73 -13.50 -5.86
CA ASN A 83 -16.05 -12.10 -6.19
C ASN A 83 -16.83 -11.38 -5.09
N LYS A 84 -17.46 -12.13 -4.18
CA LYS A 84 -18.23 -11.59 -3.05
C LYS A 84 -17.36 -10.97 -1.97
N ILE A 85 -16.07 -11.34 -1.90
CA ILE A 85 -15.16 -10.95 -0.82
C ILE A 85 -14.73 -9.49 -1.03
N PRO A 86 -15.18 -8.52 -0.21
CA PRO A 86 -14.67 -7.16 -0.27
C PRO A 86 -13.17 -7.11 -0.03
N ALA A 87 -12.50 -6.18 -0.72
CA ALA A 87 -11.08 -5.95 -0.54
C ALA A 87 -10.75 -4.48 -0.71
N HIS A 88 -9.81 -3.97 0.08
CA HIS A 88 -9.28 -2.62 -0.08
C HIS A 88 -7.77 -2.58 0.12
N THR A 89 -7.19 -1.50 -0.39
CA THR A 89 -5.76 -1.25 -0.33
C THR A 89 -5.47 -0.13 0.64
N VAL A 90 -4.48 -0.30 1.50
CA VAL A 90 -4.05 0.69 2.49
C VAL A 90 -2.64 1.17 2.21
N THR A 91 -2.37 2.42 2.55
CA THR A 91 -1.07 3.04 2.32
C THR A 91 -0.68 3.84 3.55
N MET A 92 0.42 3.44 4.18
CA MET A 92 1.08 4.14 5.28
C MET A 92 2.59 3.85 5.25
N ALA A 93 3.27 4.32 4.21
CA ALA A 93 4.72 4.18 4.03
C ALA A 93 5.22 2.73 4.32
N CYS A 94 6.40 2.58 4.92
CA CYS A 94 7.02 1.29 5.22
C CYS A 94 6.16 0.37 6.11
N ILE A 95 5.22 0.94 6.86
CA ILE A 95 4.33 0.18 7.75
C ILE A 95 2.98 -0.15 7.10
N SER A 96 2.82 0.04 5.79
CA SER A 96 1.56 -0.25 5.08
C SER A 96 1.07 -1.69 5.32
N SER A 97 1.96 -2.68 5.34
CA SER A 97 1.58 -4.08 5.62
C SER A 97 1.16 -4.29 7.07
N ASN A 98 1.81 -3.59 8.01
CA ASN A 98 1.40 -3.60 9.41
C ASN A 98 0.04 -2.95 9.58
N VAL A 99 -0.21 -1.84 8.86
CA VAL A 99 -1.52 -1.19 8.79
C VAL A 99 -2.55 -2.12 8.19
N ALA A 100 -2.24 -2.93 7.18
CA ALA A 100 -3.19 -3.91 6.66
C ALA A 100 -3.60 -4.96 7.71
N MET A 101 -2.65 -5.45 8.51
CA MET A 101 -2.92 -6.28 9.70
C MET A 101 -3.54 -5.47 10.87
N ALA A 102 -3.67 -4.17 10.69
CA ALA A 102 -4.18 -3.23 11.65
C ALA A 102 -5.36 -2.40 11.10
N THR A 103 -5.99 -2.80 10.01
CA THR A 103 -7.10 -2.03 9.44
C THR A 103 -8.42 -2.68 9.81
N GLU A 104 -9.36 -1.85 10.22
CA GLU A 104 -10.77 -2.20 10.39
C GLU A 104 -11.49 -2.13 9.03
N SER A 105 -12.26 -3.14 8.72
CA SER A 105 -13.07 -3.25 7.52
C SER A 105 -14.37 -2.48 7.75
N PHE A 106 -14.39 -1.21 7.36
CA PHE A 106 -15.61 -0.39 7.41
C PHE A 106 -16.70 -0.98 6.50
N ASP A 107 -17.63 -1.75 7.06
CA ASP A 107 -18.85 -2.13 6.36
C ASP A 107 -19.95 -1.08 6.59
N PHE A 108 -20.42 -0.49 5.49
CA PHE A 108 -21.43 0.58 5.48
C PHE A 108 -22.79 0.13 6.03
N HIS A 109 -23.05 -1.18 6.12
CA HIS A 109 -24.29 -1.71 6.69
C HIS A 109 -24.45 -1.40 8.20
N SER A 110 -23.37 -1.06 8.90
CA SER A 110 -23.37 -0.78 10.35
C SER A 110 -23.55 0.70 10.70
N ILE A 111 -23.65 1.60 9.71
CA ILE A 111 -23.87 3.05 9.94
C ILE A 111 -25.19 3.34 10.67
N ALA A 112 -26.16 2.42 10.64
CA ALA A 112 -27.43 2.62 11.33
C ALA A 112 -27.37 2.44 12.86
N LYS A 113 -26.28 1.91 13.44
CA LYS A 113 -26.25 1.59 14.88
C LYS A 113 -25.20 2.30 15.72
N VAL A 114 -24.12 2.83 15.13
CA VAL A 114 -23.01 3.36 15.95
C VAL A 114 -22.36 4.56 15.28
N PHE A 115 -22.91 5.75 15.50
CA PHE A 115 -22.11 6.99 15.62
C PHE A 115 -22.91 7.97 16.50
N PRO A 116 -22.24 8.59 17.49
CA PRO A 116 -21.33 9.67 17.16
C PRO A 116 -19.92 9.49 17.74
N ILE A 117 -18.95 9.95 16.96
CA ILE A 117 -17.62 10.50 17.31
C ILE A 117 -17.08 10.05 18.68
N SER A 118 -16.11 9.14 18.68
CA SER A 118 -15.07 9.11 19.71
C SER A 118 -13.74 8.63 19.14
N VAL A 119 -12.86 9.60 18.91
CA VAL A 119 -11.42 9.41 19.02
C VAL A 119 -11.15 9.01 20.46
N LEU A 120 -10.74 7.77 20.70
CA LEU A 120 -10.20 7.34 21.98
C LEU A 120 -8.99 6.44 21.71
N MET A 121 -7.84 7.10 21.59
CA MET A 121 -6.59 6.50 22.01
C MET A 121 -6.58 6.46 23.53
N ASP A 122 -6.58 5.26 24.10
CA ASP A 122 -6.03 4.99 25.42
C ASP A 122 -5.11 3.78 25.27
N GLY A 123 -3.81 3.95 25.57
CA GLY A 123 -2.78 2.91 25.43
C GLY A 123 -2.89 1.78 26.48
N PRO A 124 -1.87 0.90 26.61
CA PRO A 124 -0.74 0.60 25.74
C PRO A 124 -0.92 -0.75 24.99
N TYR A 125 -0.53 -0.76 23.71
CA TYR A 125 -0.20 -1.88 22.82
C TYR A 125 -0.62 -3.29 23.26
N ARG A 126 -1.75 -3.81 22.74
CA ARG A 126 -1.90 -5.28 22.73
C ARG A 126 -2.63 -5.95 21.58
N ASN A 127 -3.43 -5.27 20.77
CA ASN A 127 -4.14 -5.95 19.68
C ASN A 127 -3.94 -5.19 18.36
N SER A 128 -3.25 -5.85 17.41
CA SER A 128 -3.15 -5.40 16.01
C SER A 128 -4.54 -5.17 15.46
N LEU A 129 -4.81 -3.99 14.93
CA LEU A 129 -6.15 -3.48 14.72
C LEU A 129 -7.02 -4.23 13.65
N SER A 130 -6.52 -5.16 12.80
CA SER A 130 -7.39 -6.09 12.04
C SER A 130 -8.00 -7.15 12.96
N ALA A 131 -7.35 -7.38 14.09
CA ALA A 131 -7.93 -8.10 15.20
C ALA A 131 -9.15 -7.37 15.76
N LYS A 132 -9.36 -6.07 15.51
CA LYS A 132 -10.58 -5.41 15.98
C LYS A 132 -11.81 -5.82 15.21
N ASP A 133 -11.74 -6.12 13.91
CA ASP A 133 -12.91 -6.61 13.16
C ASP A 133 -13.36 -7.97 13.69
N ILE A 134 -12.39 -8.87 13.86
CA ILE A 134 -12.63 -10.19 14.43
C ILE A 134 -13.07 -10.04 15.89
N ALA A 135 -12.42 -9.16 16.66
CA ALA A 135 -12.77 -8.90 18.05
C ALA A 135 -14.14 -8.23 18.23
N THR A 136 -14.61 -7.46 17.24
CA THR A 136 -15.95 -6.85 17.19
C THR A 136 -16.99 -7.76 16.53
N GLY A 137 -16.59 -8.90 15.97
CA GLY A 137 -17.46 -9.88 15.32
C GLY A 137 -17.99 -9.43 13.95
N GLN A 138 -17.31 -8.51 13.27
CA GLN A 138 -17.70 -8.07 11.93
C GLN A 138 -17.27 -9.04 10.83
N ASN A 139 -16.12 -9.69 11.01
CA ASN A 139 -15.57 -10.69 10.09
C ASN A 139 -14.97 -11.82 10.92
N ASP A 140 -15.09 -13.07 10.47
CA ASP A 140 -14.49 -14.21 11.16
C ASP A 140 -13.11 -14.52 10.57
N ILE A 141 -12.95 -14.38 9.25
CA ILE A 141 -11.71 -14.72 8.55
C ILE A 141 -11.27 -13.59 7.62
N ILE A 142 -10.08 -13.03 7.90
CA ILE A 142 -9.50 -11.93 7.14
C ILE A 142 -8.14 -12.35 6.57
N ILE A 143 -7.88 -11.97 5.32
CA ILE A 143 -6.54 -12.03 4.73
C ILE A 143 -5.93 -10.63 4.78
N ALA A 144 -4.80 -10.49 5.47
CA ALA A 144 -4.05 -9.25 5.55
C ALA A 144 -2.63 -9.46 5.02
N GLY A 145 -2.12 -8.48 4.27
CA GLY A 145 -0.77 -8.57 3.71
C GLY A 145 -0.27 -7.26 3.12
N GLY A 146 0.77 -7.35 2.29
CA GLY A 146 1.33 -6.21 1.61
C GLY A 146 2.08 -6.59 0.35
N VAL A 147 2.19 -5.64 -0.57
CA VAL A 147 3.02 -5.75 -1.76
C VAL A 147 3.59 -4.40 -2.11
N ASP A 148 4.86 -4.39 -2.49
CA ASP A 148 5.49 -3.23 -3.10
C ASP A 148 6.30 -3.67 -4.31
N PHE A 149 6.27 -2.85 -5.35
CA PHE A 149 6.97 -3.12 -6.60
C PHE A 149 7.68 -1.86 -7.09
N MET A 150 9.00 -1.87 -7.02
CA MET A 150 9.85 -0.72 -7.34
C MET A 150 10.46 -0.77 -8.76
N SER A 151 10.28 -1.87 -9.50
CA SER A 151 10.90 -1.98 -10.83
C SER A 151 10.13 -1.25 -11.94
N ASP A 152 8.87 -0.88 -11.69
CA ASP A 152 8.01 -0.16 -12.63
C ASP A 152 7.34 1.05 -11.94
N VAL A 153 8.17 1.98 -11.46
CA VAL A 153 7.65 3.22 -10.86
C VAL A 153 7.22 4.17 -11.98
N PRO A 154 5.98 4.69 -11.96
CA PRO A 154 5.46 5.51 -13.06
C PRO A 154 6.24 6.82 -13.20
N ILE A 155 6.80 7.03 -14.40
CA ILE A 155 7.46 8.28 -14.77
C ILE A 155 6.40 9.37 -14.96
N ARG A 156 6.56 10.51 -14.28
CA ARG A 156 5.57 11.59 -14.30
C ARG A 156 5.98 12.68 -15.29
N TYR A 157 5.05 13.11 -16.12
CA TYR A 157 5.18 14.37 -16.87
C TYR A 157 4.99 15.57 -15.95
N PRO A 158 5.67 16.71 -16.19
CA PRO A 158 5.50 17.92 -15.38
C PRO A 158 4.06 18.43 -15.37
N ARG A 159 3.67 19.13 -14.29
CA ARG A 159 2.29 19.63 -14.10
C ARG A 159 1.80 20.49 -15.27
N SER A 160 2.67 21.29 -15.89
CA SER A 160 2.37 22.13 -17.06
C SER A 160 1.91 21.27 -18.26
N MET A 161 2.66 20.21 -18.55
CA MET A 161 2.37 19.29 -19.65
C MET A 161 1.08 18.50 -19.40
N ARG A 162 0.87 18.00 -18.18
CA ARG A 162 -0.38 17.29 -17.83
C ARG A 162 -1.63 18.17 -18.03
N LYS A 163 -1.56 19.45 -17.62
CA LYS A 163 -2.66 20.42 -17.86
C LYS A 163 -2.88 20.69 -19.34
N LEU A 164 -1.80 20.84 -20.12
CA LEU A 164 -1.89 21.04 -21.58
C LEU A 164 -2.56 19.84 -22.26
N LEU A 165 -2.12 18.61 -21.97
CA LEU A 165 -2.73 17.37 -22.47
C LEU A 165 -4.22 17.25 -22.12
N LEU A 166 -4.58 17.53 -20.86
CA LEU A 166 -5.99 17.51 -20.44
C LEU A 166 -6.82 18.61 -21.12
N SER A 167 -6.24 19.80 -21.32
CA SER A 167 -6.90 20.92 -22.00
C SER A 167 -7.11 20.68 -23.50
N LEU A 168 -6.18 19.98 -24.15
CA LEU A 168 -6.30 19.55 -25.55
C LEU A 168 -7.45 18.56 -25.76
N ASN A 169 -7.60 17.60 -24.85
CA ASN A 169 -8.72 16.67 -24.85
C ASN A 169 -10.07 17.37 -24.64
N ARG A 170 -10.09 18.52 -23.94
CA ARG A 170 -11.32 19.33 -23.73
C ARG A 170 -11.61 20.33 -24.83
N ALA A 171 -10.62 20.72 -25.65
CA ALA A 171 -10.80 21.71 -26.70
C ALA A 171 -11.71 21.18 -27.83
N LYS A 172 -12.84 21.85 -28.07
CA LYS A 172 -13.81 21.47 -29.11
C LYS A 172 -13.50 22.09 -30.47
N SER A 173 -12.80 23.23 -30.51
CA SER A 173 -12.49 23.96 -31.74
C SER A 173 -11.07 23.66 -32.25
N THR A 174 -10.95 23.46 -33.55
CA THR A 174 -9.68 23.18 -34.26
C THR A 174 -8.60 24.27 -34.10
N PRO A 175 -8.92 25.58 -34.10
CA PRO A 175 -7.93 26.64 -33.85
C PRO A 175 -7.36 26.59 -32.42
N GLN A 176 -8.22 26.28 -31.45
CA GLN A 176 -7.82 26.17 -30.05
C GLN A 176 -6.94 24.94 -29.82
N ARG A 177 -7.22 23.82 -30.51
CA ARG A 177 -6.35 22.63 -30.52
C ARG A 177 -4.97 22.95 -31.09
N LEU A 178 -4.90 23.66 -32.22
CA LEU A 178 -3.63 24.01 -32.84
C LEU A 178 -2.79 24.94 -31.95
N GLY A 179 -3.42 25.94 -31.32
CA GLY A 179 -2.74 26.85 -30.38
C GLY A 179 -2.27 26.21 -29.08
N LEU A 180 -2.88 25.08 -28.67
CA LEU A 180 -2.42 24.29 -27.52
C LEU A 180 -1.34 23.27 -27.93
N ALA A 181 -1.41 22.71 -29.14
CA ALA A 181 -0.39 21.81 -29.69
C ALA A 181 0.96 22.54 -29.91
N THR A 182 0.94 23.80 -30.34
CA THR A 182 2.16 24.62 -30.45
C THR A 182 2.81 24.88 -29.08
N LYS A 183 2.02 25.00 -28.01
CA LYS A 183 2.53 25.12 -26.63
C LYS A 183 3.11 23.82 -26.09
N MET A 184 2.66 22.66 -26.59
CA MET A 184 3.26 21.36 -26.24
C MET A 184 4.64 21.15 -26.86
N LEU A 185 4.91 21.70 -28.05
CA LEU A 185 6.19 21.58 -28.75
C LEU A 185 7.37 22.28 -28.06
N SER A 186 7.14 23.01 -26.97
CA SER A 186 8.23 23.60 -26.18
C SER A 186 9.05 22.51 -25.49
N PHE A 187 10.35 22.45 -25.79
CA PHE A 187 11.33 21.49 -25.27
C PHE A 187 11.36 21.41 -23.73
N LYS A 188 11.01 22.50 -23.04
CA LYS A 188 10.92 22.56 -21.56
C LYS A 188 9.81 21.68 -20.96
N ASN A 189 8.79 21.30 -21.72
CA ASN A 189 7.66 20.51 -21.21
C ASN A 189 7.88 18.99 -21.32
N PHE A 190 8.92 18.55 -22.03
CA PHE A 190 9.18 17.13 -22.30
C PHE A 190 10.19 16.50 -21.33
N VAL A 191 10.84 17.29 -20.46
CA VAL A 191 11.75 16.75 -19.44
C VAL A 191 10.92 16.02 -18.37
N PRO A 192 11.07 14.69 -18.21
CA PRO A 192 10.31 13.95 -17.22
C PRO A 192 10.75 14.35 -15.81
N GLU A 193 9.78 14.52 -14.90
CA GLU A 193 10.07 14.62 -13.48
C GLU A 193 10.44 13.21 -13.00
N ALA A 194 11.72 12.99 -12.69
CA ALA A 194 12.15 11.74 -12.09
C ALA A 194 11.36 11.49 -10.79
N PRO A 195 10.97 10.24 -10.51
CA PRO A 195 10.30 9.93 -9.25
C PRO A 195 11.24 10.29 -8.10
N ALA A 196 10.89 11.32 -7.34
CA ALA A 196 11.67 11.72 -6.18
C ALA A 196 11.52 10.64 -5.10
N ILE A 197 12.63 10.01 -4.71
CA ILE A 197 12.76 9.20 -3.49
C ILE A 197 12.90 10.12 -2.25
N ALA A 198 12.87 11.43 -2.47
CA ALA A 198 12.78 12.42 -1.42
C ALA A 198 11.33 12.53 -0.92
N GLU A 199 11.19 12.64 0.40
CA GLU A 199 9.92 12.95 1.03
C GLU A 199 9.39 14.27 0.46
N PHE A 200 8.13 14.27 0.01
CA PHE A 200 7.57 15.42 -0.70
C PHE A 200 7.53 16.68 0.19
N SER A 201 7.31 16.47 1.49
CA SER A 201 7.08 17.55 2.45
C SER A 201 8.38 18.21 2.92
N THR A 202 9.43 17.40 3.15
CA THR A 202 10.71 17.88 3.71
C THR A 202 11.80 18.04 2.66
N GLY A 203 11.64 17.40 1.49
CA GLY A 203 12.68 17.36 0.45
C GLY A 203 13.88 16.49 0.80
N GLU A 204 13.88 15.85 1.98
CA GLU A 204 14.95 14.97 2.42
C GLU A 204 14.76 13.55 1.87
N ILE A 205 15.86 12.92 1.46
CA ILE A 205 15.86 11.49 1.16
C ILE A 205 15.97 10.68 2.45
N MET A 206 15.39 9.48 2.46
CA MET A 206 15.37 8.61 3.64
C MET A 206 16.77 8.32 4.19
N GLY A 207 17.77 8.14 3.32
CA GLY A 207 19.16 7.92 3.72
C GLY A 207 19.78 9.12 4.47
N GLN A 208 19.52 10.35 4.03
CA GLN A 208 20.00 11.55 4.74
C GLN A 208 19.37 11.69 6.12
N SER A 209 18.08 11.37 6.24
CA SER A 209 17.40 11.37 7.53
C SER A 209 18.00 10.32 8.47
N ALA A 210 18.34 9.13 7.95
CA ALA A 210 19.03 8.08 8.69
C ALA A 210 20.43 8.51 9.15
N ASP A 211 21.22 9.13 8.28
CA ASP A 211 22.55 9.65 8.63
C ASP A 211 22.48 10.74 9.71
N ARG A 212 21.52 11.66 9.60
CA ARG A 212 21.29 12.69 10.62
C ARG A 212 20.87 12.09 11.96
N LEU A 213 20.01 11.07 11.94
CA LEU A 213 19.58 10.37 13.15
C LEU A 213 20.77 9.65 13.80
N ALA A 214 21.58 8.95 13.01
CA ALA A 214 22.79 8.29 13.49
C ALA A 214 23.74 9.29 14.17
N ALA A 215 23.99 10.44 13.53
CA ALA A 215 24.80 11.51 14.11
C ALA A 215 24.21 12.06 15.41
N ALA A 216 22.89 12.27 15.49
CA ALA A 216 22.22 12.78 16.68
C ALA A 216 22.32 11.84 17.90
N PHE A 217 22.36 10.53 17.65
CA PHE A 217 22.51 9.50 18.69
C PHE A 217 23.96 9.01 18.87
N ASN A 218 24.93 9.69 18.24
CA ASN A 218 26.36 9.32 18.27
C ASN A 218 26.67 7.88 17.81
N VAL A 219 25.88 7.36 16.87
CA VAL A 219 26.11 6.03 16.29
C VAL A 219 27.25 6.12 15.28
N THR A 220 28.36 5.46 15.60
CA THR A 220 29.58 5.49 14.80
C THR A 220 29.44 4.68 13.51
N ARG A 221 30.25 5.02 12.51
CA ARG A 221 30.30 4.26 11.25
C ARG A 221 30.62 2.79 11.46
N ARG A 222 31.51 2.49 12.41
CA ARG A 222 31.91 1.13 12.76
C ARG A 222 30.73 0.32 13.29
N GLU A 223 29.91 0.88 14.17
CA GLU A 223 28.71 0.20 14.70
C GLU A 223 27.69 -0.09 13.57
N GLN A 224 27.53 0.85 12.63
CA GLN A 224 26.67 0.65 11.46
C GLN A 224 27.18 -0.49 10.57
N ASP A 225 28.48 -0.52 10.25
CA ASP A 225 29.09 -1.58 9.42
C ASP A 225 29.04 -2.94 10.13
N GLU A 226 29.28 -2.99 11.45
CA GLU A 226 29.16 -4.21 12.26
C GLU A 226 27.72 -4.78 12.23
N TYR A 227 26.70 -3.91 12.33
CA TYR A 227 25.30 -4.34 12.22
C TYR A 227 24.94 -4.79 10.79
N ALA A 228 25.45 -4.10 9.78
CA ALA A 228 25.22 -4.44 8.38
C ALA A 228 25.80 -5.83 8.05
N ILE A 229 27.05 -6.12 8.43
CA ILE A 229 27.69 -7.43 8.21
C ILE A 229 26.93 -8.54 8.93
N ARG A 230 26.46 -8.29 10.16
CA ARG A 230 25.64 -9.27 10.90
C ARG A 230 24.33 -9.61 10.19
N SER A 231 23.78 -8.67 9.43
CA SER A 231 22.46 -8.81 8.79
C SER A 231 22.53 -9.41 7.38
N HIS A 232 23.70 -9.40 6.75
CA HIS A 232 23.98 -9.98 5.42
C HIS A 232 24.23 -11.49 5.49
#